data_AF-A0A5K1GJX7-F1
#
_entry.id   AF-A0A5K1GJX7-F1
#
_cell.length_a   1.000
_cell.length_b   1.000
_cell.length_c   1.000
_cell.angle_alpha   90.00
_cell.angle_beta   90.00
_cell.angle_gamma   90.00
#
_symmetry.space_group_name_H-M   'P 1'
#
loop_
_entity.id
_entity.type
_entity.pdbx_description
1 polymer ?
#
loop_
_entity_poly.entity_id
_entity_poly.type
_entity_poly.pdbx_seq_one_letter_code
_entity_poly.pdbx_strand_id
1 'polypeptide(L)'
;VSELKKVAFIPVANGTRLVTANCLFVHLQINLSPLAFELPALYLPFVNILKVLGLQEVLSVACAKGLLAHMRKSWGYHSMNPNEFRAVMEILHFICNEAGQDITEESGNELDEAIIPDDGRRLVLARSCVYIDPYGSRFISSIDVSSLRFVHPAIPERICAFLGVKKLSDIVIE
;
A
#
# COMPACT_ATOMS: atom_id res chain seq x y z
N VAL A 1 3.15 -8.41 27.13
CA VAL A 1 2.61 -7.49 26.09
C VAL A 1 3.24 -7.75 24.72
N SER A 2 4.57 -7.87 24.60
CA SER A 2 5.29 -8.06 23.33
C SER A 2 4.79 -9.24 22.48
N GLU A 3 4.51 -10.39 23.08
CA GLU A 3 3.99 -11.55 22.36
C GLU A 3 2.55 -11.36 21.89
N LEU A 4 1.71 -10.68 22.70
CA LEU A 4 0.31 -10.42 22.35
C LEU A 4 0.16 -9.50 21.14
N LYS A 5 1.13 -8.60 20.90
CA LYS A 5 1.13 -7.73 19.70
C LYS A 5 1.21 -8.51 18.38
N LYS A 6 1.82 -9.70 18.40
CA LYS A 6 2.04 -10.53 17.20
C LYS A 6 0.87 -11.46 16.91
N VAL A 7 -0.03 -11.66 17.86
CA VAL A 7 -1.12 -12.63 17.75
C VAL A 7 -2.36 -11.94 17.16
N ALA A 8 -2.97 -12.57 16.15
CA ALA A 8 -4.27 -12.17 15.65
C ALA A 8 -5.36 -12.79 16.54
N PHE A 9 -5.92 -12.01 17.46
CA PHE A 9 -6.91 -12.50 18.43
C PHE A 9 -8.18 -11.63 18.52
N ILE A 10 -8.23 -10.49 17.83
CA ILE A 10 -9.37 -9.58 17.89
C ILE A 10 -10.31 -9.91 16.73
N PRO A 11 -11.55 -10.35 16.99
CA PRO A 11 -12.51 -10.65 15.94
C PRO A 11 -13.05 -9.37 15.30
N VAL A 12 -13.03 -9.36 13.97
CA VAL A 12 -13.55 -8.30 13.10
C VAL A 12 -14.42 -8.90 12.00
N ALA A 13 -15.05 -8.05 11.18
CA ALA A 13 -15.94 -8.46 10.11
C ALA A 13 -17.03 -9.43 10.61
N ASN A 14 -17.76 -9.03 11.66
CA ASN A 14 -18.80 -9.85 12.30
C ASN A 14 -18.30 -11.22 12.81
N GLY A 15 -17.03 -11.29 13.22
CA GLY A 15 -16.44 -12.49 13.82
C GLY A 15 -15.87 -13.51 12.83
N THR A 16 -15.84 -13.21 11.54
CA THR A 16 -15.30 -14.15 10.53
C THR A 16 -13.78 -14.11 10.41
N ARG A 17 -13.13 -13.09 10.99
CA ARG A 17 -11.67 -12.91 10.89
C ARG A 17 -11.10 -12.47 12.23
N LEU A 18 -9.91 -12.97 12.54
CA LEU A 18 -9.10 -12.49 13.66
C LEU A 18 -7.97 -11.62 13.11
N VAL A 19 -7.75 -10.45 13.72
CA VAL A 19 -6.68 -9.54 13.35
C VAL A 19 -5.84 -9.14 14.56
N THR A 20 -4.64 -8.63 14.30
CA THR A 20 -3.77 -8.01 15.30
C THR A 20 -4.25 -6.60 15.61
N ALA A 21 -3.89 -6.07 16.79
CA ALA A 21 -4.24 -4.70 17.16
C ALA A 21 -3.66 -3.64 16.21
N ASN A 22 -2.53 -3.93 15.55
CA ASN A 22 -1.86 -3.02 14.62
C ASN A 22 -2.64 -2.78 13.31
N CYS A 23 -3.57 -3.67 12.98
CA CYS A 23 -4.44 -3.54 11.80
C CYS A 23 -5.80 -2.91 12.14
N LEU A 24 -5.96 -2.40 13.37
CA LEU A 24 -7.18 -1.77 13.84
C LEU A 24 -7.02 -0.26 13.94
N PHE A 25 -8.12 0.42 13.63
CA PHE A 25 -8.24 1.87 13.72
C PHE A 25 -9.49 2.22 14.51
N VAL A 26 -9.43 3.21 15.41
CA VAL A 26 -10.63 3.70 16.11
C VAL A 26 -11.59 4.33 15.13
N HIS A 27 -11.06 5.15 14.21
CA HIS A 27 -11.81 5.75 13.12
C HIS A 27 -11.09 5.51 11.80
N LEU A 28 -11.74 4.74 10.93
CA LEU A 28 -11.20 4.44 9.61
C LEU A 28 -12.03 5.17 8.52
N GLN A 29 -11.44 6.19 7.91
CA GLN A 29 -12.12 7.03 6.91
C GLN A 29 -12.34 6.32 5.56
N ILE A 30 -11.54 5.29 5.27
CA ILE A 30 -11.54 4.56 4.00
C ILE A 30 -11.68 3.05 4.22
N ASN A 31 -12.41 2.35 3.36
CA ASN A 31 -12.60 0.91 3.54
C ASN A 31 -11.36 0.12 3.10
N LEU A 32 -10.55 -0.28 4.08
CA LEU A 32 -9.34 -1.07 3.86
C LEU A 32 -9.53 -2.58 3.98
N SER A 33 -10.78 -3.09 4.05
CA SER A 33 -11.01 -4.53 4.11
C SER A 33 -10.49 -5.21 2.82
N PRO A 34 -9.68 -6.29 2.93
CA PRO A 34 -9.46 -7.15 4.10
C PRO A 34 -8.21 -6.84 4.95
N LEU A 35 -7.52 -5.74 4.69
CA LEU A 35 -6.18 -5.42 5.20
C LEU A 35 -6.20 -4.81 6.60
N ALA A 36 -7.13 -3.90 6.82
CA ALA A 36 -7.32 -3.19 8.07
C ALA A 36 -8.81 -2.93 8.32
N PHE A 37 -9.15 -2.75 9.59
CA PHE A 37 -10.54 -2.67 10.04
C PHE A 37 -10.72 -1.57 11.06
N GLU A 38 -11.92 -0.99 11.04
CA GLU A 38 -12.37 -0.14 12.13
C GLU A 38 -12.65 -0.98 13.38
N LEU A 39 -12.39 -0.41 14.55
CA LEU A 39 -12.56 -1.05 15.83
C LEU A 39 -14.07 -1.29 16.10
N PRO A 40 -14.50 -2.56 16.28
CA PRO A 40 -15.89 -2.82 16.63
C PRO A 40 -16.28 -2.13 17.95
N ALA A 41 -17.50 -1.60 18.02
CA ALA A 41 -18.00 -0.84 19.18
C ALA A 41 -17.87 -1.60 20.52
N LEU A 42 -17.98 -2.93 20.48
CA LEU A 42 -17.79 -3.82 21.63
C LEU A 42 -16.42 -3.66 22.30
N TYR A 43 -15.40 -3.26 21.55
CA TYR A 43 -14.03 -3.12 22.02
C TYR A 43 -13.65 -1.70 22.44
N LEU A 44 -14.56 -0.72 22.30
CA LEU A 44 -14.33 0.67 22.73
C LEU A 44 -13.90 0.81 24.20
N PRO A 45 -14.44 0.03 25.17
CA PRO A 45 -13.99 0.11 26.56
C PRO A 45 -12.51 -0.29 26.75
N PHE A 46 -11.94 -1.04 25.81
CA PHE A 46 -10.58 -1.58 25.90
C PHE A 46 -9.55 -0.78 25.07
N VAL A 47 -9.93 0.36 24.49
CA VAL A 47 -9.08 1.19 23.62
C VAL A 47 -7.72 1.48 24.23
N ASN A 48 -7.63 1.78 25.53
CA ASN A 48 -6.35 2.08 26.19
C ASN A 48 -5.37 0.90 26.14
N ILE A 49 -5.86 -0.32 26.37
CA ILE A 49 -5.03 -1.54 26.29
C ILE A 49 -4.68 -1.84 24.83
N LEU A 50 -5.65 -1.69 23.93
CA LEU A 50 -5.45 -1.91 22.51
C LEU A 50 -4.44 -0.93 21.90
N LYS A 51 -4.40 0.33 22.35
CA LYS A 51 -3.36 1.32 21.99
C LYS A 51 -1.97 0.85 22.38
N VAL A 52 -1.81 0.31 23.59
CA VAL A 52 -0.53 -0.29 24.02
C VAL A 52 -0.13 -1.45 23.12
N LEU A 53 -1.10 -2.18 22.58
CA LEU A 53 -0.89 -3.27 21.62
C LEU A 53 -0.61 -2.80 20.18
N GLY A 54 -1.01 -1.57 19.83
CA GLY A 54 -0.71 -0.92 18.55
C GLY A 54 -1.93 -0.48 17.73
N LEU A 55 -3.13 -0.46 18.34
CA LEU A 55 -4.30 0.23 17.81
C LEU A 55 -3.97 1.68 17.51
N GLN A 56 -4.41 2.16 16.35
CA GLN A 56 -4.24 3.54 15.93
C GLN A 56 -5.56 4.30 16.00
N GLU A 57 -5.50 5.60 16.27
CA GLU A 57 -6.71 6.44 16.29
C GLU A 57 -7.24 6.67 14.86
N VAL A 58 -6.35 7.15 13.98
CA VAL A 58 -6.63 7.50 12.59
C VAL A 58 -5.50 6.96 11.71
N LEU A 59 -5.80 6.67 10.45
CA LEU A 59 -4.79 6.31 9.46
C LEU A 59 -3.84 7.49 9.23
N SER A 60 -2.55 7.28 9.44
CA SER A 60 -1.49 8.25 9.11
C SER A 60 -0.69 7.79 7.88
N VAL A 61 0.00 8.72 7.19
CA VAL A 61 0.86 8.38 6.04
C VAL A 61 1.95 7.39 6.43
N ALA A 62 2.60 7.59 7.59
CA ALA A 62 3.63 6.67 8.09
C ALA A 62 3.07 5.26 8.34
N CYS A 63 1.87 5.16 8.91
CA CYS A 63 1.20 3.87 9.06
C CYS A 63 0.85 3.25 7.72
N ALA A 64 0.30 4.02 6.79
CA ALA A 64 -0.07 3.55 5.46
C ALA A 64 1.15 2.95 4.72
N LYS A 65 2.30 3.64 4.75
CA LYS A 65 3.58 3.11 4.24
C LYS A 65 4.00 1.83 4.97
N GLY A 66 3.92 1.82 6.30
CA GLY A 66 4.24 0.65 7.13
C GLY A 66 3.36 -0.58 6.84
N LEU A 67 2.06 -0.36 6.57
CA LEU A 67 1.11 -1.40 6.19
C LEU A 67 1.50 -2.02 4.85
N LEU A 68 1.82 -1.21 3.82
CA LEU A 68 2.30 -1.70 2.53
C LEU A 68 3.60 -2.49 2.66
N ALA A 69 4.54 -2.02 3.49
CA ALA A 69 5.80 -2.70 3.75
C ALA A 69 5.60 -4.05 4.44
N HIS A 70 4.73 -4.10 5.46
CA HIS A 70 4.35 -5.32 6.14
C HIS A 70 3.67 -6.31 5.18
N MET A 71 2.72 -5.84 4.36
CA MET A 71 2.01 -6.68 3.38
C MET A 71 2.95 -7.26 2.34
N ARG A 72 3.86 -6.44 1.78
CA ARG A 72 4.88 -6.94 0.86
C ARG A 72 5.71 -8.06 1.49
N LYS A 73 6.08 -7.91 2.76
CA LYS A 73 6.84 -8.93 3.50
C LYS A 73 6.00 -10.19 3.78
N SER A 74 4.72 -10.05 4.12
CA SER A 74 3.82 -11.16 4.44
C SER A 74 3.35 -11.93 3.21
N TRP A 75 3.06 -11.25 2.11
CA TRP A 75 2.60 -11.86 0.86
C TRP A 75 3.73 -12.35 -0.03
N GLY A 76 4.94 -11.81 0.14
CA GLY A 76 6.09 -12.17 -0.69
C GLY A 76 5.80 -11.91 -2.17
N TYR A 77 5.86 -12.96 -2.99
CA TYR A 77 5.58 -12.91 -4.43
C TYR A 77 4.15 -13.36 -4.80
N HIS A 78 3.24 -13.44 -3.83
CA HIS A 78 1.84 -13.80 -4.09
C HIS A 78 1.08 -12.68 -4.82
N SER A 79 0.20 -13.09 -5.74
CA SER A 79 -0.69 -12.16 -6.45
C SER A 79 -1.90 -11.84 -5.58
N MET A 80 -2.16 -10.55 -5.37
CA MET A 80 -3.27 -10.06 -4.56
C MET A 80 -4.61 -10.42 -5.19
N ASN A 81 -5.59 -10.78 -4.36
CA ASN A 81 -6.97 -10.89 -4.81
C ASN A 81 -7.58 -9.49 -5.10
N PRO A 82 -8.74 -9.41 -5.79
CA PRO A 82 -9.32 -8.11 -6.15
C PRO A 82 -9.63 -7.19 -4.97
N ASN A 83 -10.01 -7.74 -3.82
CA ASN A 83 -10.32 -6.94 -2.63
C ASN A 83 -9.05 -6.39 -1.98
N GLU A 84 -7.98 -7.19 -1.92
CA GLU A 84 -6.65 -6.75 -1.48
C GLU A 84 -6.09 -5.66 -2.40
N PHE A 85 -6.20 -5.87 -3.72
CA PHE A 85 -5.78 -4.86 -4.70
C PHE A 85 -6.54 -3.55 -4.52
N ARG A 86 -7.86 -3.60 -4.37
CA ARG A 86 -8.68 -2.40 -4.09
C ARG A 86 -8.21 -1.69 -2.82
N ALA A 87 -8.00 -2.43 -1.73
CA ALA A 87 -7.56 -1.84 -0.47
C ALA A 87 -6.15 -1.22 -0.58
N VAL A 88 -5.23 -1.83 -1.33
CA VAL A 88 -3.92 -1.23 -1.66
C VAL A 88 -4.09 0.06 -2.46
N MET A 89 -4.97 0.08 -3.45
CA MET A 89 -5.24 1.30 -4.23
C MET A 89 -5.75 2.44 -3.33
N GLU A 90 -6.68 2.17 -2.41
CA GLU A 90 -7.15 3.15 -1.42
C GLU A 90 -6.01 3.69 -0.56
N ILE A 91 -5.08 2.83 -0.12
CA ILE A 91 -3.90 3.25 0.63
C ILE A 91 -3.00 4.16 -0.21
N LEU A 92 -2.75 3.83 -1.47
CA LEU A 92 -1.92 4.64 -2.37
C LEU A 92 -2.56 6.00 -2.66
N HIS A 93 -3.88 6.03 -2.86
CA HIS A 93 -4.63 7.27 -3.01
C HIS A 93 -4.55 8.13 -1.75
N PHE A 94 -4.72 7.54 -0.58
CA PHE A 94 -4.57 8.21 0.71
C PHE A 94 -3.17 8.83 0.86
N ILE A 95 -2.12 8.04 0.64
CA ILE A 95 -0.73 8.53 0.71
C ILE A 95 -0.52 9.70 -0.26
N CYS A 96 -0.95 9.57 -1.52
CA CYS A 96 -0.77 10.60 -2.54
C CYS A 96 -1.55 11.90 -2.23
N ASN A 97 -2.71 11.80 -1.59
CA ASN A 97 -3.55 12.96 -1.28
C ASN A 97 -3.10 13.69 0.00
N GLU A 98 -2.69 12.96 1.02
CA GLU A 98 -2.23 13.53 2.30
C GLU A 98 -0.79 14.03 2.20
N ALA A 99 0.15 13.21 1.69
CA ALA A 99 1.55 13.60 1.59
C ALA A 99 1.82 14.66 0.50
N GLY A 100 0.92 14.78 -0.47
CA GLY A 100 0.98 15.85 -1.47
C GLY A 100 0.74 17.25 -0.90
N GLN A 101 0.28 17.37 0.35
CA GLN A 101 0.08 18.65 1.05
C GLN A 101 1.32 19.10 1.84
N ASP A 102 2.24 18.18 2.15
CA ASP A 102 3.39 18.38 3.06
C ASP A 102 4.76 18.27 2.36
N ILE A 103 4.83 18.50 1.04
CA ILE A 103 6.07 18.29 0.25
C ILE A 103 7.20 19.20 0.76
N THR A 104 8.05 18.64 1.60
CA THR A 104 9.36 19.16 1.97
C THR A 104 10.41 18.28 1.29
N GLU A 105 11.48 18.90 0.79
CA GLU A 105 12.50 18.33 -0.11
C GLU A 105 13.35 17.17 0.48
N GLU A 106 13.04 16.69 1.70
CA GLU A 106 13.76 15.60 2.39
C GLU A 106 13.33 14.18 1.97
N SER A 107 12.45 14.05 0.97
CA SER A 107 11.75 12.82 0.59
C SER A 107 12.54 11.82 -0.28
N GLY A 108 13.80 12.13 -0.64
CA GLY A 108 14.59 11.28 -1.54
C GLY A 108 14.78 9.84 -1.06
N ASN A 109 15.05 9.63 0.23
CA ASN A 109 15.19 8.29 0.81
C ASN A 109 13.84 7.58 0.98
N GLU A 110 12.74 8.33 1.16
CA GLU A 110 11.40 7.74 1.33
C GLU A 110 10.82 7.20 0.03
N LEU A 111 11.18 7.80 -1.11
CA LEU A 111 10.74 7.35 -2.43
C LEU A 111 11.42 6.04 -2.85
N ASP A 112 12.65 5.80 -2.38
CA ASP A 112 13.36 4.57 -2.70
C ASP A 112 12.64 3.34 -2.14
N GLU A 113 12.05 3.45 -0.95
CA GLU A 113 11.28 2.37 -0.32
C GLU A 113 9.80 2.35 -0.72
N ALA A 114 9.38 3.19 -1.67
CA ALA A 114 8.00 3.22 -2.14
C ALA A 114 7.57 1.86 -2.70
N ILE A 115 6.34 1.45 -2.38
CA ILE A 115 5.77 0.17 -2.78
C ILE A 115 4.58 0.41 -3.69
N ILE A 116 4.52 -0.35 -4.78
CA ILE A 116 3.47 -0.25 -5.80
C ILE A 116 3.09 -1.65 -6.30
N PRO A 117 1.84 -1.87 -6.75
CA PRO A 117 1.49 -3.11 -7.43
C PRO A 117 1.98 -3.16 -8.88
N ASP A 118 2.56 -4.30 -9.25
CA ASP A 118 2.88 -4.63 -10.65
C ASP A 118 1.65 -5.14 -11.42
N ASP A 119 1.80 -5.28 -12.73
CA ASP A 119 0.83 -5.87 -13.66
C ASP A 119 0.33 -7.27 -13.24
N GLY A 120 1.17 -8.05 -12.54
CA GLY A 120 0.84 -9.32 -11.91
C GLY A 120 0.04 -9.23 -10.61
N ARG A 121 -0.38 -8.02 -10.19
CA ARG A 121 -1.01 -7.71 -8.89
C ARG A 121 -0.14 -8.11 -7.69
N ARG A 122 1.18 -7.97 -7.78
CA ARG A 122 2.11 -8.23 -6.67
C ARG A 122 2.64 -6.91 -6.13
N LEU A 123 2.83 -6.82 -4.82
CA LEU A 123 3.46 -5.64 -4.21
C LEU A 123 4.97 -5.69 -4.41
N VAL A 124 5.52 -4.66 -5.05
CA VAL A 124 6.93 -4.56 -5.41
C VAL A 124 7.44 -3.15 -5.14
N LEU A 125 8.75 -2.92 -5.27
CA LEU A 125 9.30 -1.58 -5.10
C LEU A 125 8.98 -0.72 -6.34
N ALA A 126 8.62 0.54 -6.12
CA ALA A 126 8.32 1.49 -7.20
C ALA A 126 9.49 1.61 -8.19
N ARG A 127 10.73 1.71 -7.69
CA ARG A 127 11.96 1.74 -8.51
C ARG A 127 12.20 0.50 -9.38
N SER A 128 11.52 -0.61 -9.08
CA SER A 128 11.63 -1.86 -9.86
C SER A 128 10.58 -1.97 -10.97
N CYS A 129 9.68 -0.98 -11.09
CA CYS A 129 8.65 -0.95 -12.11
C CYS A 129 8.84 0.22 -13.08
N VAL A 130 8.20 0.08 -14.23
CA VAL A 130 8.10 1.10 -15.27
C VAL A 130 6.62 1.39 -15.51
N TYR A 131 6.27 2.67 -15.60
CA TYR A 131 4.93 3.11 -15.99
C TYR A 131 4.87 3.24 -17.51
N ILE A 132 3.86 2.62 -18.12
CA ILE A 132 3.60 2.78 -19.56
C ILE A 132 2.83 4.09 -19.76
N ASP A 133 3.56 5.13 -20.14
CA ASP A 133 2.97 6.41 -20.51
C ASP A 133 2.40 6.36 -21.95
N PRO A 134 1.49 7.29 -22.32
CA PRO A 134 0.87 7.29 -23.65
C PRO A 134 1.87 7.28 -24.80
N TYR A 135 3.01 7.97 -24.68
CA TYR A 135 4.03 8.01 -25.70
C TYR A 135 4.86 6.71 -25.72
N GLY A 136 5.28 6.25 -24.53
CA GLY A 136 6.03 5.01 -24.33
C GLY A 136 5.32 3.76 -24.85
N SER A 137 3.99 3.75 -24.84
CA SER A 137 3.17 2.64 -25.35
C SER A 137 3.52 2.22 -26.78
N ARG A 138 4.02 3.15 -27.61
CA ARG A 138 4.42 2.91 -29.00
C ARG A 138 5.66 2.04 -29.14
N PHE A 139 6.48 1.94 -28.09
CA PHE A 139 7.72 1.18 -28.11
C PHE A 139 7.55 -0.26 -27.62
N ILE A 140 6.41 -0.62 -27.02
CA ILE A 140 6.18 -1.95 -26.43
C ILE A 140 6.39 -3.08 -27.44
N SER A 141 5.97 -2.88 -28.70
CA SER A 141 6.16 -3.87 -29.77
C SER A 141 7.60 -3.99 -30.26
N SER A 142 8.46 -3.03 -29.89
CA SER A 142 9.79 -2.84 -30.46
C SER A 142 10.91 -3.04 -29.43
N ILE A 143 10.57 -3.31 -28.16
CA ILE A 143 11.51 -3.52 -27.06
C ILE A 143 11.36 -4.93 -26.49
N ASP A 144 12.44 -5.48 -25.92
CA ASP A 144 12.35 -6.71 -25.14
C ASP A 144 11.75 -6.42 -23.76
N VAL A 145 10.45 -6.64 -23.66
CA VAL A 145 9.67 -6.45 -22.42
C VAL A 145 9.94 -7.52 -21.36
N SER A 146 10.65 -8.61 -21.68
CA SER A 146 10.86 -9.72 -20.73
C SER A 146 11.71 -9.34 -19.51
N SER A 147 12.55 -8.33 -19.66
CA SER A 147 13.40 -7.78 -18.61
C SER A 147 12.74 -6.66 -17.79
N LEU A 148 11.60 -6.15 -18.26
CA LEU A 148 10.89 -5.04 -17.65
C LEU A 148 9.70 -5.53 -16.81
N ARG A 149 9.47 -4.85 -15.68
CA ARG A 149 8.26 -5.02 -14.88
C ARG A 149 7.41 -3.77 -15.01
N PHE A 150 6.14 -3.94 -15.33
CA PHE A 150 5.23 -2.81 -15.49
C PHE A 150 4.41 -2.61 -14.23
N VAL A 151 4.09 -1.34 -13.96
CA VAL A 151 3.08 -0.97 -12.97
C VAL A 151 1.71 -1.46 -13.43
N HIS A 152 0.85 -1.86 -12.49
CA HIS A 152 -0.51 -2.25 -12.81
C HIS A 152 -1.27 -1.12 -13.54
N PRO A 153 -1.97 -1.40 -14.66
CA PRO A 153 -2.59 -0.38 -15.50
C PRO A 153 -3.70 0.43 -14.83
N ALA A 154 -4.29 -0.12 -13.75
CA ALA A 154 -5.28 0.61 -12.96
C ALA A 154 -4.70 1.72 -12.08
N ILE A 155 -3.37 1.86 -12.01
CA ILE A 155 -2.74 2.92 -11.22
C ILE A 155 -2.65 4.21 -12.04
N PRO A 156 -3.21 5.33 -11.55
CA PRO A 156 -3.13 6.61 -12.24
C PRO A 156 -1.69 7.13 -12.34
N GLU A 157 -1.39 7.83 -13.44
CA GLU A 157 -0.09 8.47 -13.67
C GLU A 157 0.36 9.36 -12.50
N ARG A 158 -0.59 10.10 -11.89
CA ARG A 158 -0.32 10.95 -10.73
C ARG A 158 0.33 10.18 -9.57
N ILE A 159 -0.13 8.97 -9.29
CA ILE A 159 0.44 8.12 -8.22
C ILE A 159 1.81 7.61 -8.65
N CYS A 160 1.95 7.15 -9.90
CA CYS A 160 3.24 6.71 -10.45
C CYS A 160 4.30 7.81 -10.34
N ALA A 161 3.96 9.04 -10.75
CA ALA A 161 4.84 10.20 -10.65
C ALA A 161 5.16 10.56 -9.21
N PHE A 162 4.16 10.57 -8.32
CA PHE A 162 4.34 10.84 -6.89
C PHE A 162 5.30 9.83 -6.23
N LEU A 163 5.24 8.55 -6.62
CA LEU A 163 6.11 7.49 -6.09
C LEU A 163 7.46 7.38 -6.84
N GLY A 164 7.77 8.30 -7.76
CA GLY A 164 9.04 8.29 -8.49
C GLY A 164 9.20 7.14 -9.49
N VAL A 165 8.10 6.55 -9.96
CA VAL A 165 8.14 5.51 -10.99
C VAL A 165 8.55 6.13 -12.32
N LYS A 166 9.57 5.55 -12.97
CA LYS A 166 10.04 6.00 -14.28
C LYS A 166 9.03 5.68 -15.38
N LYS A 167 8.87 6.60 -16.33
CA LYS A 167 8.06 6.37 -17.53
C LYS A 167 8.83 5.53 -18.54
N LEU A 168 8.11 4.76 -19.35
CA LEU A 168 8.73 3.98 -20.41
C LEU A 168 9.41 4.89 -21.45
N SER A 169 8.79 6.03 -21.77
CA SER A 169 9.38 7.08 -22.63
C SER A 169 10.76 7.56 -22.19
N ASP A 170 11.05 7.52 -20.89
CA ASP A 170 12.27 8.10 -20.32
C ASP A 170 13.42 7.09 -20.28
N ILE A 171 13.14 5.80 -20.48
CA ILE A 171 14.11 4.70 -20.39
C ILE A 171 14.47 4.18 -21.79
N VAL A 172 13.57 4.28 -22.75
CA VAL A 172 13.83 3.87 -24.13
C VAL A 172 14.79 4.87 -24.78
N ILE A 173 15.98 4.40 -25.12
CA ILE A 173 17.00 5.14 -25.87
C ILE A 173 17.10 4.47 -27.25
N GLU A 174 17.11 5.26 -28.33
CA GLU A 174 17.28 4.81 -29.71
C GLU A 174 18.69 4.26 -30.01
#